data_AF-X0SYR8-F1
#
_entry.id   AF-X0SYR8-F1
#
_cell.length_a   1.000
_cell.length_b   1.000
_cell.length_c   1.000
_cell.angle_alpha   90.00
_cell.angle_beta   90.00
_cell.angle_gamma   90.00
#
_symmetry.space_group_name_H-M   'P 1'
#
loop_
_entity.id
_entity.type
_entity.pdbx_description
1 polymer ?
#
loop_
_entity_poly.entity_id
_entity_poly.type
_entity_poly.pdbx_seq_one_letter_code
_entity_poly.pdbx_strand_id
1 'polypeptide(L)'
;TGTAYVAGLAELVRQVTGVSTGMPAGGAMYFADAGMILTFITLGKLLEVKAKGRASRAIRKLLDLTSPEATVVRDDAPQRVPLRAVMVGETILVRPGEKVPLDAEVVSGTSSVDQSWLTGESIPVEKRPGDEILAGTINGQGGLTAKVLRPAGQTALAQVIELVRHAQESKPKVGRLADRVVAWFVPAVLLIALAALLAWGLVAGDWPLALGCMVAVLVVACPCALGLATPTAVLVGSGRGAESGILIKEAEALETAGQLTTVVLDKTGTVTLGRPSVVAVEPAEDVASEQLLVYAAAAERLSQHPLGAAVLAEAEARGLEIPAVED
;
A
#
# COMPACT_ATOMS: atom_id res chain seq x y z
N THR A 1 8.38 -15.97 29.62
CA THR A 1 7.23 -16.90 29.66
C THR A 1 7.64 -18.29 30.11
N GLY A 2 8.64 -18.91 29.48
CA GLY A 2 9.14 -20.24 29.88
C GLY A 2 9.60 -20.32 31.34
N THR A 3 10.33 -19.32 31.83
CA THR A 3 10.84 -19.28 33.21
C THR A 3 9.73 -19.20 34.27
N ALA A 4 8.74 -18.32 34.08
CA ALA A 4 7.60 -18.19 35.00
C ALA A 4 6.67 -19.42 34.98
N TYR A 5 6.46 -20.02 33.80
CA TYR A 5 5.68 -21.26 33.68
C TYR A 5 6.37 -22.45 34.32
N VAL A 6 7.69 -22.61 34.11
CA VAL A 6 8.49 -23.68 34.74
C VAL A 6 8.55 -23.51 36.26
N ALA A 7 8.70 -22.27 36.77
CA ALA A 7 8.64 -21.99 38.20
C ALA A 7 7.26 -22.31 38.81
N GLY A 8 6.18 -21.94 38.12
CA GLY A 8 4.81 -22.27 38.54
C GLY A 8 4.52 -23.78 38.50
N LEU A 9 5.03 -24.49 37.50
CA LEU A 9 4.90 -25.95 37.39
C LEU A 9 5.72 -26.67 38.47
N ALA A 10 6.92 -26.20 38.77
CA ALA A 10 7.77 -26.75 39.82
C ALA A 10 7.12 -26.62 41.20
N GLU A 11 6.49 -25.49 41.51
CA GLU A 11 5.78 -25.30 42.78
C GLU A 11 4.49 -26.13 42.85
N LEU A 12 3.76 -26.27 41.73
CA LEU A 12 2.59 -27.15 41.63
C LEU A 12 2.98 -28.62 41.87
N VAL A 13 4.06 -29.09 41.25
CA VAL A 13 4.60 -30.44 41.47
C VAL A 13 5.02 -30.60 42.93
N ARG A 14 5.68 -29.61 43.53
CA ARG A 14 6.10 -29.64 44.94
C ARG A 14 4.92 -29.73 45.92
N GLN A 15 3.82 -29.02 45.64
CA GLN A 15 2.58 -29.10 46.40
C GLN A 15 1.87 -30.45 46.24
N VAL A 16 1.85 -31.01 45.02
CA VAL A 16 1.20 -32.31 44.74
C VAL A 16 2.01 -33.50 45.29
N THR A 17 3.34 -33.43 45.31
CA THR A 17 4.21 -34.49 45.86
C THR A 17 4.38 -34.45 47.38
N GLY A 18 3.79 -33.47 48.07
CA GLY A 18 3.77 -33.40 49.54
C GLY A 18 5.13 -33.20 50.22
N VAL A 19 6.16 -32.74 49.50
CA VAL A 19 7.48 -32.48 50.09
C VAL A 19 7.45 -31.10 50.76
N SER A 20 7.00 -31.06 52.02
CA SER A 20 6.94 -29.85 52.83
C SER A 20 8.25 -29.59 53.59
N THR A 21 9.13 -28.78 52.99
CA THR A 21 10.19 -28.12 53.77
C THR A 21 9.62 -26.82 54.34
N GLY A 22 9.12 -26.90 55.58
CA GLY A 22 8.60 -25.84 56.47
C GLY A 22 8.82 -24.37 56.10
N MET A 23 8.14 -23.88 55.05
CA MET A 23 7.96 -22.44 54.79
C MET A 23 6.52 -22.04 55.09
N PRO A 24 6.28 -20.85 55.68
CA PRO A 24 4.95 -20.41 56.08
C PRO A 24 4.02 -20.22 54.87
N ALA A 25 2.71 -20.36 55.11
CA ALA A 25 1.60 -20.41 54.17
C ALA A 25 1.32 -19.11 53.37
N GLY A 26 2.36 -18.37 52.98
CA GLY A 26 2.30 -17.21 52.09
C GLY A 26 2.64 -17.53 50.62
N GLY A 27 2.81 -18.80 50.25
CA GLY A 27 3.17 -19.26 48.90
C GLY A 27 2.07 -19.13 47.83
N ALA A 28 1.07 -18.30 48.08
CA ALA A 28 0.06 -17.95 47.10
C ALA A 28 0.55 -16.72 46.33
N MET A 29 0.97 -16.89 45.07
CA MET A 29 0.69 -15.93 43.98
C MET A 29 1.43 -16.21 42.66
N TYR A 30 2.48 -17.05 42.63
CA TYR A 30 3.25 -17.24 41.38
C TYR A 30 2.42 -17.75 40.18
N PHE A 31 1.37 -18.55 40.43
CA PHE A 31 0.47 -19.03 39.36
C PHE A 31 -0.45 -17.92 38.84
N ALA A 32 -0.95 -17.06 39.74
CA ALA A 32 -1.75 -15.89 39.38
C ALA A 32 -0.90 -14.85 38.64
N ASP A 33 0.35 -14.64 39.07
CA ASP A 33 1.31 -13.75 38.43
C ASP A 33 1.70 -14.27 37.04
N ALA A 34 2.05 -15.55 36.91
CA ALA A 34 2.35 -16.18 35.62
C ALA A 34 1.14 -16.13 34.66
N GLY A 35 -0.08 -16.36 35.18
CA GLY A 35 -1.32 -16.23 34.43
C GLY A 35 -1.60 -14.80 33.98
N MET A 36 -1.34 -13.81 34.84
CA MET A 36 -1.48 -12.39 34.52
C MET A 36 -0.49 -11.95 33.46
N ILE A 37 0.78 -12.38 33.56
CA ILE A 37 1.82 -12.13 32.56
C ILE A 37 1.44 -12.76 31.22
N LEU A 38 1.00 -14.02 31.22
CA LEU A 38 0.55 -14.68 29.99
C LEU A 38 -0.66 -13.97 29.38
N THR A 39 -1.59 -13.52 30.21
CA THR A 39 -2.77 -12.75 29.78
C THR A 39 -2.35 -11.42 29.15
N PHE A 40 -1.45 -10.65 29.78
CA PHE A 40 -0.95 -9.39 29.23
C PHE A 40 -0.15 -9.57 27.94
N ILE A 41 0.69 -10.61 27.86
CA ILE A 41 1.41 -10.93 26.61
C ILE A 41 0.44 -11.32 25.50
N THR A 42 -0.57 -12.14 25.81
CA THR A 42 -1.58 -12.57 24.85
C THR A 42 -2.47 -11.40 24.43
N LEU A 43 -2.85 -10.53 25.37
CA LEU A 43 -3.58 -9.29 25.10
C LEU A 43 -2.75 -8.34 24.24
N GLY A 44 -1.44 -8.20 24.52
CA GLY A 44 -0.50 -7.46 23.68
C GLY A 44 -0.47 -7.99 22.25
N LYS A 45 -0.34 -9.32 22.07
CA LYS A 45 -0.43 -9.99 20.77
C LYS A 45 -1.81 -9.85 20.11
N LEU A 46 -2.89 -9.79 20.89
CA LEU A 46 -4.23 -9.57 20.36
C LEU A 46 -4.38 -8.13 19.85
N LEU A 47 -3.94 -7.14 20.63
CA LEU A 47 -3.92 -5.73 20.24
C LEU A 47 -3.00 -5.52 19.03
N GLU A 48 -1.87 -6.22 18.96
CA GLU A 48 -0.98 -6.29 17.81
C GLU A 48 -1.72 -6.75 16.55
N VAL A 49 -2.31 -7.95 16.60
CA VAL A 49 -3.02 -8.54 15.46
C VAL A 49 -4.18 -7.64 15.05
N LYS A 50 -4.89 -7.06 16.02
CA LYS A 50 -5.97 -6.11 15.76
C LYS A 50 -5.45 -4.84 15.08
N ALA A 51 -4.32 -4.28 15.52
CA ALA A 51 -3.71 -3.10 14.91
C ALA A 51 -3.22 -3.37 13.47
N LYS A 52 -2.56 -4.51 13.24
CA LYS A 52 -2.18 -4.96 11.89
C LYS A 52 -3.41 -5.16 11.01
N GLY A 53 -4.43 -5.85 11.52
CA GLY A 53 -5.70 -6.08 10.80
C GLY A 53 -6.45 -4.79 10.44
N ARG A 54 -6.39 -3.76 11.29
CA ARG A 54 -6.95 -2.43 11.00
C ARG A 54 -6.27 -1.75 9.81
N ALA A 55 -5.00 -2.00 9.60
CA ALA A 55 -4.23 -1.34 8.58
C ALA A 55 -4.17 -2.17 7.27
N SER A 56 -4.43 -3.48 7.32
CA SER A 56 -4.84 -4.29 6.16
C SER A 56 -6.18 -3.87 5.52
N ARG A 57 -6.96 -2.99 6.17
CA ARG A 57 -8.23 -2.50 5.60
C ARG A 57 -8.05 -1.63 4.36
N ALA A 58 -6.93 -0.93 4.21
CA ALA A 58 -6.66 -0.16 3.01
C ALA A 58 -6.54 -1.08 1.78
N ILE A 59 -5.81 -2.20 1.91
CA ILE A 59 -5.78 -3.24 0.86
C ILE A 59 -7.18 -3.81 0.62
N ARG A 60 -7.94 -4.11 1.68
CA ARG A 60 -9.30 -4.66 1.51
C ARG A 60 -10.20 -3.71 0.73
N LYS A 61 -10.15 -2.40 1.00
CA LYS A 61 -10.87 -1.40 0.22
C LYS A 61 -10.48 -1.43 -1.26
N LEU A 62 -9.20 -1.58 -1.58
CA LEU A 62 -8.74 -1.71 -2.97
C LEU A 62 -9.22 -3.02 -3.62
N LEU A 63 -9.21 -4.13 -2.87
CA LEU A 63 -9.76 -5.40 -3.33
C LEU A 63 -11.28 -5.31 -3.55
N ASP A 64 -11.99 -4.56 -2.70
CA ASP A 64 -13.43 -4.34 -2.86
C ASP A 64 -13.75 -3.58 -4.16
N LEU A 65 -12.80 -2.85 -4.76
CA LEU A 65 -12.97 -2.20 -6.06
C LEU A 65 -12.87 -3.19 -7.24
N THR A 66 -12.32 -4.38 -7.04
CA THR A 66 -12.27 -5.39 -8.10
C THR A 66 -13.65 -6.01 -8.37
N SER A 67 -13.96 -6.26 -9.64
CA SER A 67 -15.15 -7.02 -10.03
C SER A 67 -14.79 -8.48 -10.26
N PRO A 68 -15.50 -9.46 -9.65
CA PRO A 68 -15.20 -10.88 -9.86
C PRO A 68 -15.63 -11.39 -11.26
N GLU A 69 -16.59 -10.70 -11.87
CA GLU A 69 -17.16 -11.05 -13.18
C GLU A 69 -17.11 -9.83 -14.11
N ALA A 70 -17.11 -10.10 -15.41
CA ALA A 70 -17.28 -9.10 -16.45
C ALA A 70 -18.43 -9.53 -17.38
N THR A 71 -19.17 -8.56 -17.90
CA THR A 71 -20.14 -8.79 -18.96
C THR A 71 -19.44 -8.60 -20.30
N VAL A 72 -19.15 -9.69 -21.01
CA VAL A 72 -18.49 -9.68 -22.32
C VAL A 72 -19.56 -9.82 -23.42
N VAL A 73 -19.41 -9.10 -24.52
CA VAL A 73 -20.28 -9.22 -25.70
C VAL A 73 -19.61 -10.18 -26.69
N ARG A 74 -20.16 -11.40 -26.82
CA ARG A 74 -19.74 -12.42 -27.79
C ARG A 74 -20.96 -12.82 -28.61
N ASP A 75 -20.82 -12.92 -29.93
CA ASP A 75 -21.92 -13.24 -30.86
C ASP A 75 -23.13 -12.30 -30.70
N ASP A 76 -22.89 -11.00 -30.51
CA ASP A 76 -23.89 -9.95 -30.23
C ASP A 76 -24.76 -10.18 -28.97
N ALA A 77 -24.39 -11.15 -28.12
CA ALA A 77 -25.07 -11.42 -26.86
C ALA A 77 -24.19 -11.05 -25.66
N PRO A 78 -24.71 -10.30 -24.66
CA PRO A 78 -23.99 -10.05 -23.42
C PRO A 78 -23.98 -11.30 -22.53
N GLN A 79 -22.80 -11.77 -22.18
CA GLN A 79 -22.57 -12.97 -21.36
C GLN A 79 -21.75 -12.59 -20.13
N ARG A 80 -22.19 -12.99 -18.94
CA ARG A 80 -21.38 -12.85 -17.73
C ARG A 80 -20.37 -13.98 -17.64
N VAL A 81 -19.10 -13.61 -17.58
CA VAL A 81 -17.99 -14.56 -17.45
C VAL A 81 -17.09 -14.17 -16.28
N PRO A 82 -16.42 -15.15 -15.63
CA PRO A 82 -15.41 -14.86 -14.64
C PRO A 82 -14.31 -13.95 -15.21
N LEU A 83 -13.81 -13.00 -14.41
CA LEU A 83 -12.81 -12.02 -14.87
C LEU A 83 -11.58 -12.66 -15.55
N ARG A 84 -11.15 -13.82 -15.05
CA ARG A 84 -10.03 -14.61 -15.59
C ARG A 84 -10.25 -15.21 -16.98
N ALA A 85 -11.50 -15.28 -17.44
CA ALA A 85 -11.86 -15.84 -18.74
C ALA A 85 -12.02 -14.77 -19.83
N VAL A 86 -11.80 -13.50 -19.48
CA VAL A 86 -11.82 -12.37 -20.40
C VAL A 86 -10.44 -12.19 -21.01
N MET A 87 -10.37 -12.10 -22.33
CA MET A 87 -9.13 -11.91 -23.09
C MET A 87 -8.97 -10.46 -23.55
N VAL A 88 -7.71 -10.07 -23.81
CA VAL A 88 -7.40 -8.77 -24.42
C VAL A 88 -8.03 -8.70 -25.81
N GLY A 89 -8.62 -7.55 -26.14
CA GLY A 89 -9.32 -7.31 -27.39
C GLY A 89 -10.79 -7.71 -27.39
N GLU A 90 -11.29 -8.38 -26.35
CA GLU A 90 -12.72 -8.63 -26.19
C GLU A 90 -13.49 -7.36 -25.82
N THR A 91 -14.78 -7.33 -26.16
CA THR A 91 -15.66 -6.22 -25.87
C THR A 91 -16.43 -6.49 -24.57
N ILE A 92 -16.31 -5.57 -23.61
CA ILE A 92 -17.06 -5.59 -22.35
C ILE A 92 -18.15 -4.53 -22.36
N LEU A 93 -19.28 -4.86 -21.74
CA LEU A 93 -20.38 -3.93 -21.48
C LEU A 93 -20.35 -3.55 -20.00
N VAL A 94 -20.27 -2.24 -19.73
CA VAL A 94 -20.29 -1.67 -18.39
C VAL A 94 -21.58 -0.87 -18.22
N ARG A 95 -22.44 -1.31 -17.29
CA ARG A 95 -23.73 -0.68 -17.03
C ARG A 95 -23.60 0.52 -16.08
N PRO A 96 -24.59 1.42 -16.03
CA PRO A 96 -24.61 2.50 -15.05
C PRO A 96 -24.46 1.99 -13.61
N GLY A 97 -23.58 2.61 -12.82
CA GLY A 97 -23.26 2.20 -11.45
C GLY A 97 -22.40 0.94 -11.32
N GLU A 98 -22.01 0.30 -12.42
CA GLU A 98 -21.17 -0.91 -12.41
C GLU A 98 -19.68 -0.54 -12.27
N LYS A 99 -18.91 -1.39 -11.59
CA LYS A 99 -17.45 -1.26 -11.54
C LYS A 99 -16.85 -1.72 -12.85
N VAL A 100 -15.92 -0.95 -13.37
CA VAL A 100 -15.16 -1.32 -14.56
C VAL A 100 -14.28 -2.54 -14.21
N PRO A 101 -14.45 -3.69 -14.88
CA PRO A 101 -13.78 -4.93 -14.47
C PRO A 101 -12.30 -4.98 -14.89
N LEU A 102 -11.95 -4.41 -16.04
CA LEU A 102 -10.61 -4.42 -16.64
C LEU A 102 -10.30 -3.07 -17.26
N ASP A 103 -9.01 -2.77 -17.43
CA ASP A 103 -8.58 -1.62 -18.21
C ASP A 103 -8.99 -1.82 -19.67
N ALA A 104 -9.73 -0.85 -20.21
CA ALA A 104 -10.37 -0.95 -21.51
C ALA A 104 -10.46 0.42 -22.20
N GLU A 105 -10.61 0.44 -23.51
CA GLU A 105 -10.84 1.65 -24.31
C GLU A 105 -12.31 1.72 -24.72
N VAL A 106 -12.97 2.85 -24.53
CA VAL A 106 -14.38 3.02 -24.89
C VAL A 106 -14.54 2.95 -26.40
N VAL A 107 -15.38 2.05 -26.87
CA VAL A 107 -15.74 1.89 -28.30
C VAL A 107 -17.05 2.62 -28.60
N SER A 108 -18.01 2.57 -27.68
CA SER A 108 -19.30 3.25 -27.83
C SER A 108 -19.93 3.63 -26.49
N GLY A 109 -20.77 4.66 -26.52
CA GLY A 109 -21.40 5.24 -25.34
C GLY A 109 -20.61 6.42 -24.76
N THR A 110 -21.28 7.19 -23.91
CA THR A 110 -20.70 8.32 -23.17
C THR A 110 -21.21 8.28 -21.74
N SER A 111 -20.31 8.42 -20.78
CA SER A 111 -20.64 8.41 -19.36
C SER A 111 -19.54 9.11 -18.57
N SER A 112 -19.87 9.54 -17.36
CA SER A 112 -18.88 9.96 -16.39
C SER A 112 -18.36 8.75 -15.60
N VAL A 113 -17.08 8.75 -15.26
CA VAL A 113 -16.43 7.66 -14.53
C VAL A 113 -15.75 8.22 -13.29
N ASP A 114 -16.09 7.66 -12.13
CA ASP A 114 -15.46 7.99 -10.85
C ASP A 114 -14.10 7.27 -10.73
N GLN A 115 -13.04 8.07 -10.73
CA GLN A 115 -11.64 7.64 -10.61
C GLN A 115 -11.02 8.07 -9.27
N SER A 116 -11.84 8.40 -8.28
CA SER A 116 -11.42 8.93 -6.98
C SER A 116 -10.44 8.03 -6.24
N TRP A 117 -10.52 6.71 -6.42
CA TRP A 117 -9.57 5.78 -5.81
C TRP A 117 -8.14 5.93 -6.34
N LEU A 118 -7.97 6.44 -7.56
CA LEU A 118 -6.68 6.61 -8.21
C LEU A 118 -6.19 8.06 -8.11
N THR A 119 -7.07 9.03 -8.42
CA THR A 119 -6.69 10.46 -8.48
C THR A 119 -6.89 11.18 -7.14
N GLY A 120 -7.69 10.63 -6.23
CA GLY A 120 -8.13 11.32 -5.01
C GLY A 120 -9.19 12.40 -5.23
N GLU A 121 -9.54 12.70 -6.49
CA GLU A 121 -10.53 13.72 -6.82
C GLU A 121 -11.93 13.11 -6.88
N SER A 122 -12.90 13.75 -6.22
CA SER A 122 -14.29 13.27 -6.17
C SER A 122 -15.14 13.63 -7.39
N ILE A 123 -14.58 14.41 -8.33
CA ILE A 123 -15.31 14.87 -9.53
C ILE A 123 -15.18 13.78 -10.60
N PRO A 124 -16.30 13.17 -11.06
CA PRO A 124 -16.27 12.18 -12.12
C PRO A 124 -15.74 12.77 -13.44
N VAL A 125 -14.95 11.98 -14.16
CA VAL A 125 -14.35 12.38 -15.44
C VAL A 125 -15.22 11.86 -16.58
N GLU A 126 -15.61 12.74 -17.50
CA GLU A 126 -16.34 12.36 -18.71
C GLU A 126 -15.51 11.45 -19.62
N LYS A 127 -16.16 10.42 -20.17
CA LYS A 127 -15.55 9.42 -21.06
C LYS A 127 -16.35 9.28 -22.34
N ARG A 128 -15.63 9.26 -23.46
CA ARG A 128 -16.15 9.18 -24.82
C ARG A 128 -15.42 8.09 -25.60
N PRO A 129 -15.91 7.69 -26.79
CA PRO A 129 -15.20 6.74 -27.64
C PRO A 129 -13.76 7.17 -27.90
N GLY A 130 -12.81 6.25 -27.72
CA GLY A 130 -11.36 6.50 -27.78
C GLY A 130 -10.70 6.74 -26.42
N ASP A 131 -11.46 7.02 -25.36
CA ASP A 131 -10.90 7.22 -24.02
C ASP A 131 -10.64 5.91 -23.28
N GLU A 132 -9.57 5.85 -22.49
CA GLU A 132 -9.27 4.73 -21.60
C GLU A 132 -10.10 4.81 -20.30
N ILE A 133 -10.66 3.67 -19.88
CA ILE A 133 -11.31 3.45 -18.58
C ILE A 133 -10.52 2.40 -17.79
N LEU A 134 -10.37 2.61 -16.49
CA LEU A 134 -9.49 1.82 -15.64
C LEU A 134 -10.28 0.86 -14.74
N ALA A 135 -9.71 -0.30 -14.46
CA ALA A 135 -10.31 -1.29 -13.56
C ALA A 135 -10.55 -0.70 -12.16
N GLY A 136 -11.70 -1.01 -11.57
CA GLY A 136 -12.12 -0.54 -10.24
C GLY A 136 -12.67 0.87 -10.17
N THR A 137 -12.68 1.60 -11.28
CA THR A 137 -13.47 2.82 -11.41
C THR A 137 -14.97 2.50 -11.46
N ILE A 138 -15.81 3.45 -11.04
CA ILE A 138 -17.27 3.25 -11.03
C ILE A 138 -17.87 4.03 -12.18
N ASN A 139 -18.61 3.34 -13.05
CA ASN A 139 -19.33 3.97 -14.13
C ASN A 139 -20.52 4.77 -13.58
N GLY A 140 -20.72 5.98 -14.11
CA GLY A 140 -21.80 6.89 -13.76
C GLY A 140 -23.14 6.48 -14.36
N GLN A 141 -23.78 7.38 -15.09
CA GLN A 141 -25.17 7.20 -15.54
C GLN A 141 -25.32 6.60 -16.94
N GLY A 142 -24.30 6.67 -17.80
CA GLY A 142 -24.35 6.15 -19.16
C GLY A 142 -23.90 4.69 -19.26
N GLY A 143 -24.39 3.96 -20.26
CA GLY A 143 -23.85 2.64 -20.62
C GLY A 143 -22.59 2.79 -21.48
N LEU A 144 -21.54 2.03 -21.15
CA LEU A 144 -20.29 2.03 -21.91
C LEU A 144 -20.05 0.65 -22.52
N THR A 145 -19.65 0.63 -23.78
CA THR A 145 -19.08 -0.55 -24.43
C THR A 145 -17.60 -0.27 -24.64
N ALA A 146 -16.74 -1.12 -24.11
CA ALA A 146 -15.30 -0.89 -24.12
C ALA A 146 -14.54 -2.15 -24.54
N LYS A 147 -13.40 -1.98 -25.22
CA LYS A 147 -12.51 -3.05 -25.67
C LYS A 147 -11.38 -3.24 -24.67
N VAL A 148 -11.21 -4.46 -24.17
CA VAL A 148 -10.22 -4.77 -23.14
C VAL A 148 -8.80 -4.54 -23.66
N LEU A 149 -8.01 -3.75 -22.92
CA LEU A 149 -6.62 -3.41 -23.25
C LEU A 149 -5.62 -4.30 -22.51
N ARG A 150 -5.89 -4.61 -21.24
CA ARG A 150 -4.97 -5.36 -20.37
C ARG A 150 -5.65 -6.57 -19.74
N PRO A 151 -4.94 -7.70 -19.55
CA PRO A 151 -5.48 -8.85 -18.84
C PRO A 151 -5.64 -8.53 -17.34
N ALA A 152 -6.46 -9.33 -16.64
CA ALA A 152 -6.80 -9.12 -15.22
C ALA A 152 -5.60 -8.93 -14.27
N GLY A 153 -4.47 -9.59 -14.53
CA GLY A 153 -3.27 -9.49 -13.70
C GLY A 153 -2.38 -8.28 -13.97
N GLN A 154 -2.68 -7.48 -15.00
CA GLN A 154 -1.84 -6.35 -15.43
C GLN A 154 -2.59 -5.02 -15.46
N THR A 155 -3.82 -4.97 -14.91
CA THR A 155 -4.57 -3.73 -14.79
C THR A 155 -3.88 -2.74 -13.86
N ALA A 156 -4.19 -1.45 -14.00
CA ALA A 156 -3.68 -0.41 -13.11
C ALA A 156 -3.97 -0.73 -11.63
N LEU A 157 -5.20 -1.18 -11.34
CA LEU A 157 -5.58 -1.61 -9.99
C LEU A 157 -4.79 -2.83 -9.51
N ALA A 158 -4.58 -3.85 -10.36
CA ALA A 158 -3.79 -5.02 -10.00
C ALA A 158 -2.33 -4.65 -9.68
N GLN A 159 -1.74 -3.73 -10.46
CA GLN A 159 -0.39 -3.22 -10.20
C GLN A 159 -0.32 -2.45 -8.88
N VAL A 160 -1.32 -1.61 -8.57
CA VAL A 160 -1.39 -0.90 -7.28
C VAL A 160 -1.49 -1.89 -6.12
N ILE A 161 -2.35 -2.92 -6.22
CA ILE A 161 -2.49 -3.96 -5.19
C ILE A 161 -1.16 -4.67 -4.96
N GLU A 162 -0.45 -5.06 -6.03
CA GLU A 162 0.83 -5.76 -5.93
C GLU A 162 1.92 -4.87 -5.33
N LEU A 163 1.98 -3.58 -5.70
CA LEU A 163 2.92 -2.64 -5.11
C LEU A 163 2.68 -2.45 -3.61
N VAL A 164 1.43 -2.31 -3.18
CA VAL A 164 1.09 -2.18 -1.76
C VAL A 164 1.42 -3.47 -1.01
N ARG A 165 1.19 -4.64 -1.61
CA ARG A 165 1.58 -5.93 -1.02
C ARG A 165 3.10 -6.04 -0.87
N HIS A 166 3.86 -5.73 -1.91
CA HIS A 166 5.33 -5.75 -1.87
C HIS A 166 5.87 -4.79 -0.80
N ALA A 167 5.28 -3.60 -0.66
CA ALA A 167 5.64 -2.66 0.40
C ALA A 167 5.41 -3.23 1.81
N GLN A 168 4.37 -4.04 2.02
CA GLN A 168 4.08 -4.70 3.30
C GLN A 168 5.03 -5.87 3.62
N GLU A 169 5.49 -6.58 2.59
CA GLU A 169 6.46 -7.67 2.73
C GLU A 169 7.90 -7.12 2.96
N SER A 170 8.16 -5.88 2.54
CA SER A 170 9.45 -5.20 2.74
C SER A 170 9.71 -4.84 4.21
N LYS A 171 10.91 -5.13 4.72
CA LYS A 171 11.34 -4.74 6.07
C LYS A 171 11.96 -3.34 6.08
N PRO A 172 11.39 -2.34 6.78
CA PRO A 172 11.97 -1.00 6.92
C PRO A 172 13.26 -0.99 7.76
N LYS A 173 14.11 0.02 7.52
CA LYS A 173 15.39 0.21 8.24
C LYS A 173 15.20 0.43 9.75
N VAL A 174 14.11 1.06 10.22
CA VAL A 174 13.79 1.17 11.67
C VAL A 174 13.63 -0.19 12.35
N GLY A 175 13.28 -1.27 11.63
CA GLY A 175 13.36 -2.63 12.17
C GLY A 175 14.75 -2.93 12.74
N ARG A 176 15.81 -2.42 12.11
CA ARG A 176 17.19 -2.55 12.57
C ARG A 176 17.53 -1.67 13.78
N LEU A 177 16.83 -0.55 13.99
CA LEU A 177 16.96 0.24 15.23
C LEU A 177 16.36 -0.51 16.41
N ALA A 178 15.15 -1.07 16.25
CA ALA A 178 14.54 -1.93 17.25
C ALA A 178 15.42 -3.15 17.54
N ASP A 179 15.94 -3.82 16.50
CA ASP A 179 16.85 -4.96 16.65
C ASP A 179 18.17 -4.57 17.35
N ARG A 180 18.72 -3.39 17.06
CA ARG A 180 19.93 -2.87 17.73
C ARG A 180 19.67 -2.54 19.19
N VAL A 181 18.53 -1.94 19.50
CA VAL A 181 18.12 -1.68 20.89
C VAL A 181 17.95 -3.01 21.62
N VAL A 182 17.26 -3.99 21.03
CA VAL A 182 17.08 -5.33 21.62
C VAL A 182 18.42 -6.04 21.82
N ALA A 183 19.36 -5.91 20.88
CA ALA A 183 20.69 -6.53 20.96
C ALA A 183 21.51 -6.04 22.16
N TRP A 184 21.36 -4.79 22.59
CA TRP A 184 21.99 -4.25 23.80
C TRP A 184 21.12 -4.43 25.05
N PHE A 185 19.81 -4.32 24.90
CA PHE A 185 18.84 -4.38 25.99
C PHE A 185 18.75 -5.79 26.61
N VAL A 186 18.74 -6.85 25.80
CA VAL A 186 18.62 -8.23 26.31
C VAL A 186 19.81 -8.62 27.19
N PRO A 187 21.09 -8.44 26.78
CA PRO A 187 22.23 -8.70 27.66
C PRO A 187 22.21 -7.87 28.94
N ALA A 188 21.84 -6.58 28.85
CA ALA A 188 21.78 -5.69 30.02
C ALA A 188 20.74 -6.18 31.05
N VAL A 189 19.55 -6.55 30.59
CA VAL A 189 18.48 -7.08 31.46
C VAL A 189 18.88 -8.41 32.10
N LEU A 190 19.55 -9.30 31.35
CA LEU A 190 20.07 -10.55 31.90
C LEU A 190 21.11 -10.32 33.00
N LEU A 191 22.02 -9.35 32.78
CA LEU A 191 23.02 -8.97 33.79
C LEU A 191 22.37 -8.38 35.03
N ILE A 192 21.38 -7.50 34.88
CA ILE A 192 20.65 -6.92 36.01
C ILE A 192 19.86 -7.99 36.77
N ALA A 193 19.20 -8.92 36.06
CA ALA A 193 18.47 -10.02 36.67
C ALA A 193 19.40 -10.95 37.46
N LEU A 194 20.58 -11.26 36.90
CA LEU A 194 21.61 -12.04 37.59
C LEU A 194 22.17 -11.30 38.81
N ALA A 195 22.43 -10.00 38.68
CA ALA A 195 22.88 -9.18 39.80
C ALA A 195 21.85 -9.13 40.94
N ALA A 196 20.56 -9.02 40.61
CA ALA A 196 19.48 -9.09 41.59
C ALA A 196 19.42 -10.46 42.29
N LEU A 197 19.57 -11.56 41.53
CA LEU A 197 19.63 -12.90 42.10
C LEU A 197 20.80 -13.05 43.08
N LEU A 198 22.00 -12.62 42.68
CA LEU A 198 23.20 -12.77 43.50
C LEU A 198 23.17 -11.87 44.72
N ALA A 199 22.70 -10.62 44.59
CA ALA A 199 22.61 -9.70 45.70
C ALA A 199 21.64 -10.21 46.79
N TRP A 200 20.43 -10.64 46.43
CA TRP A 200 19.48 -11.15 47.42
C TRP A 200 19.84 -12.57 47.91
N GLY A 201 20.37 -13.43 47.04
CA GLY A 201 20.75 -14.79 47.40
C GLY A 201 21.99 -14.86 48.31
N LEU A 202 23.03 -14.08 48.02
CA LEU A 202 24.29 -14.10 48.77
C LEU A 202 24.29 -13.15 49.98
N VAL A 203 23.66 -11.98 49.88
CA VAL A 203 23.67 -10.99 50.98
C VAL A 203 22.53 -11.24 51.97
N ALA A 204 21.31 -11.52 51.49
CA ALA A 204 20.16 -11.74 52.36
C ALA A 204 19.94 -13.23 52.72
N GLY A 205 20.58 -14.16 52.00
CA GLY A 205 20.45 -15.61 52.25
C GLY A 205 19.11 -16.22 51.86
N ASP A 206 18.19 -15.43 51.29
CA ASP A 206 16.85 -15.83 50.91
C ASP A 206 16.77 -16.10 49.40
N TRP A 207 17.11 -17.34 49.03
CA TRP A 207 17.08 -17.80 47.63
C TRP A 207 15.69 -17.76 46.99
N PRO A 208 14.59 -18.13 47.69
CA PRO A 208 13.24 -17.94 47.17
C PRO A 208 12.91 -16.49 46.80
N LEU A 209 13.22 -15.53 47.67
CA LEU A 209 13.03 -14.10 47.39
C LEU A 209 13.91 -13.64 46.22
N ALA A 210 15.17 -14.06 46.18
CA ALA A 210 16.11 -13.73 45.11
C ALA A 210 15.63 -14.22 43.73
N LEU A 211 15.08 -15.44 43.67
CA LEU A 211 14.50 -16.00 42.45
C LEU A 211 13.27 -15.19 42.00
N GLY A 212 12.43 -14.78 42.94
CA GLY A 212 11.29 -13.90 42.68
C GLY A 212 11.71 -12.56 42.08
N CYS A 213 12.73 -11.91 42.65
CA CYS A 213 13.28 -10.65 42.13
C CYS A 213 13.87 -10.80 40.72
N MET A 214 14.62 -11.86 40.45
CA MET A 214 15.15 -12.15 39.12
C MET A 214 14.03 -12.29 38.08
N VAL A 215 13.00 -13.09 38.39
CA VAL A 215 11.86 -13.30 37.49
C VAL A 215 11.09 -11.99 37.26
N ALA A 216 10.89 -11.18 38.31
CA ALA A 216 10.23 -9.88 38.20
C ALA A 216 10.96 -8.94 37.23
N VAL A 217 12.29 -8.85 37.31
CA VAL A 217 13.11 -8.05 36.39
C VAL A 217 12.94 -8.52 34.94
N LEU A 218 13.01 -9.84 34.69
CA LEU A 218 12.87 -10.41 33.34
C LEU A 218 11.48 -10.19 32.74
N VAL A 219 10.44 -10.21 33.58
CA VAL A 219 9.04 -10.04 33.16
C VAL A 219 8.76 -8.58 32.80
N VAL A 220 9.12 -7.64 33.67
CA VAL A 220 8.87 -6.21 33.49
C VAL A 220 9.62 -5.68 32.26
N ALA A 221 10.78 -6.27 31.96
CA ALA A 221 11.61 -5.85 30.84
C ALA A 221 11.10 -6.27 29.45
N CYS A 222 9.98 -7.01 29.26
CA CYS A 222 9.58 -7.41 27.90
C CYS A 222 9.39 -6.20 26.97
N PRO A 223 10.17 -6.05 25.88
CA PRO A 223 10.01 -4.96 24.92
C PRO A 223 8.89 -5.27 23.92
N CYS A 224 7.78 -5.82 24.41
CA CYS A 224 6.67 -6.35 23.63
C CYS A 224 6.07 -5.30 22.65
N ALA A 225 6.04 -4.01 23.02
CA ALA A 225 5.54 -2.93 22.17
C ALA A 225 6.53 -2.45 21.09
N LEU A 226 7.84 -2.61 21.34
CA LEU A 226 8.89 -2.07 20.48
C LEU A 226 8.91 -2.73 19.10
N GLY A 227 8.65 -4.05 19.05
CA GLY A 227 8.61 -4.81 17.79
C GLY A 227 7.44 -4.46 16.85
N LEU A 228 6.48 -3.65 17.32
CA LEU A 228 5.21 -3.42 16.62
C LEU A 228 4.93 -1.98 16.26
N ALA A 229 5.61 -1.04 16.92
CA ALA A 229 5.49 0.37 16.61
C ALA A 229 5.75 0.62 15.11
N THR A 230 6.88 0.11 14.60
CA THR A 230 7.31 0.34 13.22
C THR A 230 6.41 -0.31 12.16
N PRO A 231 6.10 -1.63 12.21
CA PRO A 231 5.25 -2.25 11.20
C PRO A 231 3.85 -1.64 11.17
N THR A 232 3.30 -1.27 12.34
CA THR A 232 1.97 -0.65 12.42
C THR A 232 1.97 0.75 11.81
N ALA A 233 3.00 1.56 12.11
CA ALA A 233 3.14 2.90 11.54
C ALA A 233 3.27 2.86 10.00
N VAL A 234 4.10 1.96 9.48
CA VAL A 234 4.30 1.77 8.04
C VAL A 234 3.03 1.32 7.36
N LEU A 235 2.32 0.35 7.94
CA LEU A 235 1.09 -0.20 7.36
C LEU A 235 -0.04 0.84 7.31
N VAL A 236 -0.20 1.65 8.36
CA VAL A 236 -1.18 2.76 8.37
C VAL A 236 -0.74 3.87 7.42
N GLY A 237 0.56 4.19 7.38
CA GLY A 237 1.12 5.24 6.53
C GLY A 237 1.01 4.94 5.05
N SER A 238 1.39 3.73 4.62
CA SER A 238 1.28 3.30 3.22
C SER A 238 -0.17 3.18 2.77
N GLY A 239 -1.06 2.70 3.64
CA GLY A 239 -2.50 2.66 3.37
C GLY A 239 -3.10 4.05 3.13
N ARG A 240 -2.71 5.04 3.96
CA ARG A 240 -3.13 6.44 3.76
C ARG A 240 -2.52 7.10 2.54
N GLY A 241 -1.25 6.81 2.25
CA GLY A 241 -0.60 7.27 1.03
C GLY A 241 -1.36 6.81 -0.20
N ALA A 242 -1.72 5.52 -0.27
CA ALA A 242 -2.49 4.96 -1.37
C ALA A 242 -3.88 5.62 -1.52
N GLU A 243 -4.59 5.89 -0.42
CA GLU A 243 -5.86 6.64 -0.45
C GLU A 243 -5.70 8.09 -0.98
N SER A 244 -4.47 8.62 -1.02
CA SER A 244 -4.14 9.97 -1.51
C SER A 244 -3.38 9.96 -2.84
N GLY A 245 -3.36 8.83 -3.56
CA GLY A 245 -2.62 8.70 -4.83
C GLY A 245 -1.09 8.61 -4.68
N ILE A 246 -0.56 8.49 -3.46
CA ILE A 246 0.87 8.37 -3.19
C ILE A 246 1.23 6.89 -2.98
N LEU A 247 1.85 6.29 -3.99
CA LEU A 247 2.22 4.88 -3.98
C LEU A 247 3.62 4.67 -3.40
N ILE A 248 3.67 4.13 -2.19
CA ILE A 248 4.92 3.84 -1.47
C ILE A 248 5.30 2.38 -1.72
N LYS A 249 6.36 2.15 -2.51
CA LYS A 249 6.83 0.81 -2.89
C LYS A 249 7.60 0.08 -1.78
N GLU A 250 8.25 0.84 -0.90
CA GLU A 250 9.14 0.31 0.13
C GLU A 250 8.91 1.04 1.45
N ALA A 251 8.89 0.31 2.56
CA ALA A 251 8.70 0.90 3.88
C ALA A 251 9.81 1.92 4.24
N GLU A 252 11.02 1.74 3.71
CA GLU A 252 12.14 2.67 3.83
C GLU A 252 11.88 4.02 3.13
N ALA A 253 11.13 4.02 2.03
CA ALA A 253 10.80 5.25 1.31
C ALA A 253 9.93 6.18 2.17
N LEU A 254 9.02 5.62 2.98
CA LEU A 254 8.19 6.40 3.91
C LEU A 254 9.04 7.06 5.01
N GLU A 255 10.04 6.34 5.54
CA GLU A 255 10.97 6.86 6.55
C GLU A 255 11.86 7.97 5.95
N THR A 256 12.44 7.70 4.79
CA THR A 256 13.33 8.63 4.08
C THR A 256 12.56 9.89 3.69
N ALA A 257 11.33 9.75 3.20
CA ALA A 257 10.46 10.87 2.86
C ALA A 257 10.25 11.84 4.04
N GLY A 258 10.11 11.32 5.26
CA GLY A 258 9.98 12.14 6.47
C GLY A 258 11.25 12.90 6.88
N GLN A 259 12.40 12.54 6.30
CA GLN A 259 13.71 13.15 6.57
C GLN A 259 14.23 13.99 5.41
N LEU A 260 13.48 14.08 4.30
CA LEU A 260 13.87 14.87 3.14
C LEU A 260 13.90 16.35 3.49
N THR A 261 15.02 17.01 3.19
CA THR A 261 15.19 18.46 3.31
C THR A 261 15.24 19.15 1.97
N THR A 262 15.40 18.39 0.88
CA THR A 262 15.55 18.91 -0.47
C THR A 262 14.85 17.97 -1.43
N VAL A 263 14.03 18.54 -2.32
CA VAL A 263 13.36 17.82 -3.40
C VAL A 263 13.88 18.39 -4.71
N VAL A 264 14.54 17.55 -5.50
CA VAL A 264 14.95 17.89 -6.87
C VAL A 264 13.92 17.29 -7.80
N LEU A 265 13.23 18.14 -8.55
CA LEU A 265 12.19 17.72 -9.48
C LEU A 265 12.77 17.67 -10.89
N ASP A 266 12.51 16.58 -11.59
CA ASP A 266 12.64 16.60 -13.04
C ASP A 266 11.59 17.55 -13.62
N LYS A 267 11.89 18.22 -14.73
CA LYS A 267 10.93 19.15 -15.34
C LYS A 267 9.92 18.39 -16.17
N THR A 268 10.42 17.60 -17.12
CA THR A 268 9.62 17.03 -18.20
C THR A 268 8.81 15.84 -17.69
N GLY A 269 7.48 15.92 -17.77
CA GLY A 269 6.61 14.81 -17.32
C GLY A 269 6.43 14.72 -15.80
N THR A 270 7.09 15.58 -15.02
CA THR A 270 6.88 15.71 -13.56
C THR A 270 6.27 17.07 -13.22
N VAL A 271 6.93 18.17 -13.59
CA VAL A 271 6.37 19.52 -13.43
C VAL A 271 5.50 19.90 -14.64
N THR A 272 5.84 19.37 -15.82
CA THR A 272 5.11 19.62 -17.06
C THR A 272 4.33 18.38 -17.53
N LEU A 273 3.38 18.58 -18.43
CA LEU A 273 2.57 17.53 -19.04
C LEU A 273 3.37 16.51 -19.88
N GLY A 274 4.67 16.75 -20.11
CA GLY A 274 5.55 15.83 -20.85
C GLY A 274 5.23 15.71 -22.35
N ARG A 275 4.28 16.50 -22.87
CA ARG A 275 3.91 16.55 -24.29
C ARG A 275 4.07 17.98 -24.80
N PRO A 276 4.82 18.21 -25.88
CA PRO A 276 4.92 19.54 -26.48
C PRO A 276 3.56 19.95 -27.08
N SER A 277 3.26 21.23 -26.99
CA SER A 277 2.09 21.86 -27.60
C SER A 277 2.49 23.21 -28.18
N VAL A 278 1.88 23.60 -29.30
CA VAL A 278 2.09 24.93 -29.86
C VAL A 278 1.39 25.95 -28.97
N VAL A 279 2.14 26.94 -28.48
CA VAL A 279 1.61 27.99 -27.58
C VAL A 279 1.44 29.33 -28.30
N ALA A 280 2.25 29.58 -29.32
CA ALA A 280 2.22 30.77 -30.14
C ALA A 280 2.68 30.44 -31.56
N VAL A 281 2.09 31.14 -32.52
CA VAL A 281 2.50 31.11 -33.94
C VAL A 281 2.80 32.55 -34.33
N GLU A 282 4.08 32.86 -34.52
CA GLU A 282 4.55 34.21 -34.86
C GLU A 282 5.02 34.24 -36.32
N PRO A 283 4.17 34.69 -37.26
CA PRO A 283 4.56 34.77 -38.67
C PRO A 283 5.35 36.05 -38.98
N ALA A 284 5.99 36.08 -40.16
CA ALA A 284 6.62 37.28 -40.71
C ALA A 284 5.55 38.32 -41.15
N GLU A 285 5.96 39.57 -41.39
CA GLU A 285 5.06 40.74 -41.62
C GLU A 285 4.05 40.58 -42.79
N ASP A 286 4.23 39.61 -43.68
CA ASP A 286 3.33 39.34 -44.81
C ASP A 286 2.77 37.90 -44.85
N VAL A 287 2.86 37.16 -43.74
CA VAL A 287 2.39 35.76 -43.66
C VAL A 287 1.25 35.64 -42.65
N ALA A 288 0.15 35.03 -43.05
CA ALA A 288 -0.91 34.71 -42.10
C ALA A 288 -0.46 33.59 -41.15
N SER A 289 -0.79 33.69 -39.86
CA SER A 289 -0.43 32.68 -38.85
C SER A 289 -0.93 31.27 -39.19
N GLU A 290 -2.15 31.18 -39.75
CA GLU A 290 -2.72 29.91 -40.20
C GLU A 290 -1.96 29.34 -41.40
N GLN A 291 -1.53 30.21 -42.32
CA GLN A 291 -0.77 29.79 -43.49
C GLN A 291 0.62 29.26 -43.11
N LEU A 292 1.29 29.91 -42.15
CA LEU A 292 2.54 29.39 -41.56
C LEU A 292 2.33 28.01 -40.92
N LEU A 293 1.26 27.87 -40.13
CA LEU A 293 0.96 26.61 -39.44
C LEU A 293 0.62 25.48 -40.40
N VAL A 294 -0.13 25.75 -41.48
CA VAL A 294 -0.46 24.77 -42.53
C VAL A 294 0.80 24.26 -43.23
N TYR A 295 1.72 25.15 -43.61
CA TYR A 295 2.97 24.73 -44.26
C TYR A 295 3.89 23.96 -43.31
N ALA A 296 3.98 24.39 -42.04
CA ALA A 296 4.73 23.66 -41.03
C ALA A 296 4.15 22.26 -40.77
N ALA A 297 2.82 22.14 -40.67
CA ALA A 297 2.14 20.86 -40.51
C ALA A 297 2.30 19.96 -41.73
N ALA A 298 2.27 20.50 -42.95
CA ALA A 298 2.54 19.74 -44.17
C ALA A 298 3.96 19.17 -44.17
N ALA A 299 4.97 19.99 -43.85
CA ALA A 299 6.37 19.55 -43.77
C ALA A 299 6.59 18.47 -42.69
N GLU A 300 5.90 18.57 -41.56
CA GLU A 300 6.01 17.62 -40.44
C GLU A 300 5.12 16.37 -40.60
N ARG A 301 4.31 16.28 -41.66
CA ARG A 301 3.33 15.19 -41.86
C ARG A 301 3.92 13.78 -41.85
N LEU A 302 5.17 13.63 -42.27
CA LEU A 302 5.90 12.35 -42.29
C LEU A 302 6.88 12.20 -41.11
N SER A 303 6.96 13.21 -40.24
CA SER A 303 7.88 13.27 -39.11
C SER A 303 7.31 12.52 -37.91
N GLN A 304 8.13 11.68 -37.28
CA GLN A 304 7.80 11.02 -36.01
C GLN A 304 8.29 11.83 -34.79
N HIS A 305 8.83 13.03 -35.01
CA HIS A 305 9.36 13.84 -33.92
C HIS A 305 8.21 14.43 -33.07
N PRO A 306 8.28 14.43 -31.72
CA PRO A 306 7.22 14.96 -30.86
C PRO A 306 6.80 16.40 -31.15
N LEU A 307 7.73 17.24 -31.63
CA LEU A 307 7.42 18.61 -32.05
C LEU A 307 6.59 18.64 -33.34
N GLY A 308 6.89 17.78 -34.32
CA GLY A 308 6.11 17.69 -35.55
C GLY A 308 4.69 17.23 -35.28
N ALA A 309 4.53 16.24 -34.39
CA ALA A 309 3.22 15.79 -33.92
C ALA A 309 2.43 16.92 -33.22
N ALA A 310 3.11 17.79 -32.46
CA ALA A 310 2.45 18.94 -31.81
C ALA A 310 1.97 20.00 -32.83
N VAL A 311 2.73 20.22 -33.91
CA VAL A 311 2.36 21.15 -34.99
C VAL A 311 1.17 20.60 -35.80
N LEU A 312 1.18 19.31 -36.12
CA LEU A 312 0.07 18.62 -36.78
C LEU A 312 -1.21 18.69 -35.94
N ALA A 313 -1.10 18.35 -34.65
CA ALA A 313 -2.23 18.38 -33.73
C ALA A 313 -2.84 19.80 -33.58
N GLU A 314 -2.01 20.84 -33.59
CA GLU A 314 -2.49 22.24 -33.56
C GLU A 314 -3.20 22.63 -34.86
N ALA A 315 -2.67 22.23 -36.02
CA ALA A 315 -3.31 22.50 -37.31
C ALA A 315 -4.67 21.80 -37.43
N GLU A 316 -4.75 20.54 -37.00
CA GLU A 316 -5.99 19.76 -36.95
C GLU A 316 -7.00 20.35 -35.95
N ALA A 317 -6.55 20.77 -34.77
CA ALA A 317 -7.41 21.39 -33.75
C ALA A 317 -8.04 22.72 -34.23
N ARG A 318 -7.36 23.45 -35.10
CA ARG A 318 -7.89 24.66 -35.75
C ARG A 318 -8.74 24.36 -37.00
N GLY A 319 -8.89 23.09 -37.39
CA GLY A 319 -9.66 22.68 -38.55
C GLY A 319 -9.03 23.11 -39.88
N LEU A 320 -7.71 23.26 -39.93
CA LEU A 320 -7.00 23.69 -41.13
C LEU A 320 -6.76 22.50 -42.06
N GLU A 321 -7.02 22.68 -43.36
CA GLU A 321 -6.73 21.66 -44.36
C GLU A 321 -5.22 21.60 -44.62
N ILE A 322 -4.60 20.48 -44.26
CA ILE A 322 -3.17 20.24 -44.46
C ILE A 322 -2.97 19.69 -45.88
N PRO A 323 -2.28 20.40 -46.79
CA PRO A 323 -2.07 19.94 -48.15
C PRO A 323 -1.29 18.62 -48.20
N ALA A 324 -1.51 17.84 -49.25
CA ALA A 324 -0.66 16.69 -49.54
C ALA A 324 0.73 17.20 -49.94
N VAL A 325 1.78 16.60 -49.37
CA VAL A 325 3.15 16.85 -49.79
C VAL A 325 3.42 15.93 -50.98
N GLU A 326 3.55 16.50 -52.16
CA GLU A 326 4.10 15.84 -53.34
C GLU A 326 5.57 16.27 -53.48
N ASP A 327 6.44 15.36 -53.94
CA ASP A 327 7.89 15.59 -54.10
C ASP A 327 8.22 16.76 -55.05
#